data_AF-A0A7Y3G2V2-F1
#
_entry.id   AF-A0A7Y3G2V2-F1
#
_cell.length_a   1.000
_cell.length_b   1.000
_cell.length_c   1.000
_cell.angle_alpha   90.00
_cell.angle_beta   90.00
_cell.angle_gamma   90.00
#
_symmetry.space_group_name_H-M   'P 1'
#
loop_
_entity.id
_entity.type
_entity.pdbx_description
1 polymer ?
#
loop_
_entity_poly.entity_id
_entity_poly.type
_entity_poly.pdbx_seq_one_letter_code
_entity_poly.pdbx_strand_id
1 'polypeptide(L)'
;MSPAAAELVGYLGSALIVLSLTRTSILQLRLVGLAGSFTFAVYGLLIQAYPIVIVNVVIVMVHLFFLQKLLSKKKEFFTTLELNADSRYLAHFVRFHETDIENHQPGFSYEPRDNQVRAFILRDMVPAGLFIGRACDDGSVQVELYYV
;
A
#
# COMPACT_ATOMS: atom_id res chain seq x y z
N MET A 1 43.27 3.38 -11.54
CA MET A 1 42.33 4.39 -12.10
C MET A 1 42.93 5.77 -11.88
N SER A 2 42.64 6.74 -12.74
CA SER A 2 43.01 8.13 -12.44
C SER A 2 42.23 8.62 -11.21
N PRO A 3 42.81 9.49 -10.37
CA PRO A 3 42.13 10.06 -9.21
C PRO A 3 40.78 10.70 -9.57
N ALA A 4 40.74 11.41 -10.70
CA ALA A 4 39.54 12.06 -11.23
C ALA A 4 38.39 11.07 -11.54
N ALA A 5 38.71 9.85 -12.01
CA ALA A 5 37.69 8.85 -12.29
C ALA A 5 37.05 8.31 -10.99
N ALA A 6 37.83 8.18 -9.91
CA ALA A 6 37.29 7.77 -8.62
C ALA A 6 36.41 8.85 -7.99
N GLU A 7 36.81 10.12 -8.08
CA GLU A 7 36.01 11.27 -7.61
C GLU A 7 34.65 11.35 -8.30
N LEU A 8 34.60 11.16 -9.62
CA LEU A 8 33.35 11.14 -10.37
C LEU A 8 32.38 10.06 -9.88
N VAL A 9 32.89 8.88 -9.53
CA VAL A 9 32.08 7.79 -8.95
C VAL A 9 31.52 8.20 -7.59
N GLY A 10 32.31 8.88 -6.76
CA GLY A 10 31.85 9.41 -5.47
C GLY A 10 30.75 10.46 -5.62
N TYR A 11 30.89 11.39 -6.58
CA TYR A 11 29.85 12.37 -6.88
C TYR A 11 28.58 11.72 -7.44
N LEU A 12 28.71 10.72 -8.30
CA LEU A 12 27.57 9.95 -8.81
C LEU A 12 26.84 9.22 -7.68
N GLY A 13 27.58 8.56 -6.79
CA GLY A 13 27.00 7.91 -5.60
C GLY A 13 26.24 8.89 -4.72
N SER A 14 26.80 10.09 -4.51
CA SER A 14 26.16 11.16 -3.72
C SER A 14 24.88 11.66 -4.37
N ALA A 15 24.92 11.91 -5.68
CA ALA A 15 23.74 12.33 -6.44
C ALA A 15 22.64 11.27 -6.38
N LEU A 16 22.97 9.98 -6.48
CA LEU A 16 22.01 8.88 -6.36
C LEU A 16 21.38 8.81 -4.96
N ILE A 17 22.16 8.99 -3.89
CA ILE A 17 21.60 9.02 -2.53
C ILE A 17 20.62 10.19 -2.36
N VAL A 18 20.99 11.39 -2.82
CA VAL A 18 20.09 12.55 -2.77
C VAL A 18 18.84 12.32 -3.60
N LEU A 19 18.99 11.78 -4.82
CA LEU A 19 17.87 11.45 -5.71
C LEU A 19 16.97 10.37 -5.11
N SER A 20 17.50 9.44 -4.33
CA SER A 20 16.71 8.45 -3.61
C SER A 20 15.76 9.15 -2.64
N LEU A 21 16.26 10.12 -1.85
CA LEU A 21 15.47 10.84 -0.84
C LEU A 21 14.34 11.69 -1.43
N THR A 22 14.42 12.09 -2.70
CA THR A 22 13.35 12.86 -3.35
C THR A 22 12.20 11.98 -3.87
N ARG A 23 12.33 10.65 -3.84
CA ARG A 23 11.29 9.74 -4.33
C ARG A 23 10.17 9.55 -3.30
N THR A 24 8.94 9.73 -3.75
CA THR A 24 7.71 9.46 -2.97
C THR A 24 7.37 7.97 -2.90
N SER A 25 7.68 7.22 -3.96
CA SER A 25 7.46 5.77 -3.99
C SER A 25 8.52 5.06 -3.16
N ILE A 26 8.08 4.29 -2.15
CA ILE A 26 8.95 3.47 -1.29
C ILE A 26 9.80 2.50 -2.13
N LEU A 27 9.24 1.95 -3.22
CA LEU A 27 9.98 1.07 -4.13
C LEU A 27 11.14 1.81 -4.80
N GLN A 28 10.86 3.01 -5.35
CA GLN A 28 11.87 3.83 -6.02
C GLN A 28 12.93 4.34 -5.04
N LEU A 29 12.53 4.79 -3.84
CA LEU A 29 13.43 5.15 -2.75
C LEU A 29 14.42 4.01 -2.50
N ARG A 30 13.94 2.77 -2.36
CA ARG A 30 14.80 1.61 -2.07
C ARG A 30 15.71 1.23 -3.24
N LEU A 31 15.22 1.24 -4.48
CA LEU A 31 16.02 0.89 -5.67
C LEU A 31 17.12 1.91 -5.94
N VAL A 32 16.80 3.20 -5.90
CA VAL A 32 17.78 4.27 -6.12
C VAL A 32 18.78 4.34 -4.97
N GLY A 33 18.33 4.12 -3.72
CA GLY A 33 19.21 4.05 -2.56
C GLY A 33 20.16 2.85 -2.58
N LEU A 34 19.71 1.71 -3.10
CA LEU A 34 20.56 0.54 -3.36
C LEU A 34 21.62 0.85 -4.42
N ALA A 35 21.24 1.49 -5.53
CA ALA A 35 22.18 1.91 -6.56
C ALA A 35 23.22 2.90 -6.00
N GLY A 36 22.77 3.89 -5.20
CA GLY A 36 23.63 4.89 -4.57
C GLY A 36 24.62 4.29 -3.58
N SER A 37 24.15 3.44 -2.66
CA SER A 37 25.01 2.75 -1.69
C SER A 37 25.97 1.76 -2.34
N PHE A 38 25.55 1.01 -3.36
CA PHE A 38 26.45 0.16 -4.14
C PHE A 38 27.56 0.98 -4.82
N THR A 39 27.19 2.10 -5.45
CA THR A 39 28.14 3.02 -6.08
C THR A 39 29.14 3.58 -5.06
N PHE A 40 28.66 3.94 -3.86
CA PHE A 40 29.51 4.42 -2.77
C PHE A 40 30.42 3.35 -2.18
N ALA A 41 29.99 2.09 -2.14
CA ALA A 41 30.84 0.97 -1.75
C ALA A 41 31.98 0.78 -2.75
N VAL A 42 31.68 0.85 -4.06
CA VAL A 42 32.69 0.80 -5.12
C VAL A 42 33.65 1.98 -4.98
N TYR A 43 33.15 3.21 -4.77
CA TYR A 43 33.98 4.38 -4.48
C TYR A 43 34.91 4.15 -3.29
N GLY A 44 34.38 3.67 -2.15
CA GLY A 44 35.17 3.38 -0.95
C GLY A 44 36.28 2.36 -1.19
N LEU A 45 36.03 1.34 -2.03
CA LEU A 45 37.05 0.37 -2.45
C LEU A 45 38.15 1.04 -3.29
N LEU A 46 37.78 1.91 -4.22
CA LEU A 46 38.72 2.62 -5.09
C LEU A 46 39.68 3.52 -4.31
N ILE A 47 39.20 4.16 -3.23
CA ILE A 47 40.02 5.02 -2.35
C ILE A 47 40.58 4.27 -1.13
N GLN A 48 40.41 2.94 -1.06
CA GLN A 48 40.81 2.09 0.07
C GLN A 48 40.25 2.55 1.44
N ALA A 49 39.09 3.20 1.44
CA ALA A 49 38.38 3.62 2.64
C ALA A 49 37.45 2.50 3.13
N TYR A 50 38.03 1.51 3.81
CA TYR A 50 37.28 0.36 4.34
C TYR A 50 36.06 0.71 5.20
N PRO A 51 36.07 1.77 6.06
CA PRO A 51 34.88 2.16 6.80
C PRO A 51 33.68 2.51 5.90
N ILE A 52 33.93 3.20 4.77
CA ILE A 52 32.89 3.55 3.79
C ILE A 52 32.31 2.31 3.14
N VAL A 53 33.17 1.34 2.79
CA VAL A 53 32.75 0.08 2.17
C VAL A 53 31.84 -0.71 3.10
N ILE A 54 32.25 -0.90 4.36
CA ILE A 54 31.49 -1.68 5.35
C ILE A 54 30.09 -1.08 5.54
N VAL A 55 30.02 0.24 5.75
CA VAL A 55 28.74 0.93 5.96
C VAL A 55 27.83 0.78 4.75
N ASN A 56 28.35 0.96 3.54
CA ASN A 56 27.53 0.87 2.34
C ASN A 56 27.11 -0.57 2.00
N VAL A 57 27.93 -1.57 2.30
CA VAL A 57 27.54 -2.98 2.17
C VAL A 57 26.39 -3.31 3.11
N VAL A 58 26.44 -2.85 4.37
CA VAL A 58 25.32 -3.01 5.32
C VAL A 58 24.07 -2.29 4.79
N ILE A 59 24.20 -1.07 4.27
CA ILE A 59 23.08 -0.33 3.67
C ILE A 59 22.47 -1.10 2.49
N VAL A 60 23.29 -1.68 1.59
CA VAL A 60 22.82 -2.52 0.48
C VAL A 60 22.01 -3.71 1.01
N MET A 61 22.51 -4.42 2.03
CA MET A 61 21.79 -5.56 2.64
C MET A 61 20.45 -5.12 3.23
N VAL A 62 20.41 -3.98 3.93
CA VAL A 62 19.18 -3.41 4.49
C VAL A 62 18.19 -3.06 3.37
N HIS A 63 18.65 -2.43 2.30
CA HIS A 63 17.80 -2.14 1.13
C HIS A 63 17.23 -3.40 0.50
N LEU A 64 18.04 -4.45 0.31
CA LEU A 64 17.58 -5.74 -0.23
C LEU A 64 16.53 -6.40 0.66
N PHE A 65 16.76 -6.44 1.97
CA PHE A 65 15.81 -7.01 2.93
C PHE A 65 14.44 -6.30 2.87
N PHE A 66 14.44 -4.96 2.91
CA PHE A 66 13.19 -4.20 2.83
C PHE A 66 12.54 -4.25 1.45
N LEU A 67 13.32 -4.32 0.38
CA LEU A 67 12.82 -4.48 -0.98
C LEU A 67 12.12 -5.83 -1.14
N GLN A 68 12.73 -6.92 -0.67
CA GLN A 68 12.10 -8.24 -0.67
C GLN A 68 10.82 -8.21 0.15
N LYS A 69 10.84 -7.65 1.38
CA LYS A 69 9.63 -7.50 2.21
C LYS A 69 8.51 -6.73 1.49
N LEU A 70 8.86 -5.67 0.76
CA LEU A 70 7.91 -4.88 -0.01
C LEU A 70 7.31 -5.69 -1.16
N LEU A 71 8.13 -6.44 -1.89
CA LEU A 71 7.70 -7.26 -3.02
C LEU A 71 6.94 -8.52 -2.58
N SER A 72 7.19 -9.02 -1.36
CA SER A 72 6.50 -10.17 -0.78
C SER A 72 5.16 -9.80 -0.11
N LYS A 73 4.81 -8.51 0.03
CA LYS A 73 3.45 -8.15 0.41
C LYS A 73 2.51 -8.67 -0.67
N LYS A 74 1.62 -9.59 -0.29
CA LYS A 74 0.54 -10.05 -1.14
C LYS A 74 -0.25 -8.84 -1.62
N LYS A 75 -0.60 -8.81 -2.91
CA LYS A 75 -1.58 -7.83 -3.43
C LYS A 75 -2.83 -7.98 -2.58
N GLU A 76 -3.36 -6.86 -2.11
CA GLU A 76 -4.56 -6.82 -1.27
C GLU A 76 -5.67 -7.60 -1.95
N PHE A 77 -6.17 -8.63 -1.27
CA PHE A 77 -7.22 -9.48 -1.83
C PHE A 77 -8.56 -8.87 -1.49
N PHE A 78 -9.19 -8.28 -2.50
CA PHE A 78 -10.57 -7.83 -2.42
C PHE A 78 -11.52 -8.98 -2.73
N THR A 79 -12.46 -9.24 -1.84
CA THR A 79 -13.52 -10.24 -2.04
C THR A 79 -14.84 -9.73 -1.45
N THR A 80 -15.97 -10.25 -1.90
CA THR A 80 -17.29 -9.88 -1.40
C THR A 80 -17.83 -10.98 -0.49
N LEU A 81 -18.26 -10.60 0.71
CA LEU A 81 -18.98 -11.50 1.61
C LEU A 81 -20.46 -11.13 1.61
N GLU A 82 -21.28 -11.96 0.97
CA GLU A 82 -22.73 -11.80 0.95
C GLU A 82 -23.33 -12.03 2.35
N LEU A 83 -24.35 -11.23 2.69
CA LEU A 83 -24.95 -11.21 4.01
C LEU A 83 -26.46 -11.42 3.91
N ASN A 84 -26.97 -12.26 4.80
CA ASN A 84 -28.40 -12.41 5.01
C ASN A 84 -28.96 -11.20 5.79
N ALA A 85 -30.28 -10.98 5.68
CA ALA A 85 -30.99 -9.93 6.42
C ALA A 85 -30.79 -10.05 7.95
N ASP A 86 -30.69 -11.27 8.47
CA ASP A 86 -30.55 -11.55 9.91
C ASP A 86 -29.10 -11.44 10.41
N SER A 87 -28.18 -10.91 9.61
CA SER A 87 -26.79 -10.75 10.01
C SER A 87 -26.67 -9.75 11.16
N ARG A 88 -26.50 -10.27 12.38
CA ARG A 88 -26.22 -9.45 13.57
C ARG A 88 -24.99 -8.57 13.37
N TYR A 89 -23.97 -9.09 12.69
CA TYR A 89 -22.75 -8.35 12.42
C TYR A 89 -23.01 -7.13 11.52
N LEU A 90 -23.83 -7.28 10.47
CA LEU A 90 -24.23 -6.18 9.61
C LEU A 90 -24.97 -5.08 10.40
N ALA A 91 -25.95 -5.47 11.22
CA ALA A 91 -26.69 -4.52 12.05
C ALA A 91 -25.77 -3.73 13.00
N HIS A 92 -24.80 -4.41 13.62
CA HIS A 92 -23.79 -3.76 14.47
C HIS A 92 -22.85 -2.85 13.67
N PHE A 93 -22.44 -3.25 12.47
CA PHE A 93 -21.57 -2.46 11.60
C PHE A 93 -22.23 -1.14 11.19
N VAL A 94 -23.47 -1.20 10.68
CA VAL A 94 -24.22 0.01 10.27
C VAL A 94 -24.41 0.94 11.46
N ARG A 95 -24.78 0.41 12.63
CA ARG A 95 -24.95 1.22 13.84
C ARG A 95 -23.64 1.86 14.31
N PHE A 96 -22.51 1.17 14.18
CA PHE A 96 -21.21 1.72 14.55
C PHE A 96 -20.77 2.85 13.62
N HIS A 97 -21.08 2.74 12.31
CA HIS A 97 -20.72 3.72 11.28
C HIS A 97 -21.84 4.72 10.94
N GLU A 98 -22.93 4.76 11.71
CA GLU A 98 -24.15 5.52 11.39
C GLU A 98 -23.86 7.01 11.10
N THR A 99 -23.08 7.66 11.96
CA THR A 99 -22.70 9.07 11.79
C THR A 99 -21.90 9.32 10.51
N ASP A 100 -21.01 8.39 10.15
CA ASP A 100 -20.18 8.53 8.96
C ASP A 100 -20.95 8.23 7.67
N ILE A 101 -21.85 7.24 7.72
CA ILE A 101 -22.79 6.96 6.64
C ILE A 101 -23.70 8.18 6.41
N GLU A 102 -24.22 8.80 7.46
CA GLU A 102 -25.08 9.99 7.33
C GLU A 102 -24.35 11.16 6.68
N ASN A 103 -23.06 11.34 6.97
CA ASN A 103 -22.24 12.39 6.34
C ASN A 103 -22.06 12.19 4.83
N HIS A 104 -21.91 10.94 4.38
CA HIS A 104 -21.67 10.62 2.97
C HIS A 104 -22.96 10.37 2.18
N GLN A 105 -24.00 9.88 2.84
CA GLN A 105 -25.30 9.59 2.26
C GLN A 105 -26.45 10.00 3.21
N PRO A 106 -26.78 11.31 3.27
CA PRO A 106 -27.80 11.84 4.16
C PRO A 106 -29.18 11.19 3.92
N GLY A 107 -29.88 10.87 5.01
CA GLY A 107 -31.21 10.27 4.96
C GLY A 107 -31.23 8.76 4.69
N PHE A 108 -30.06 8.10 4.63
CA PHE A 108 -30.01 6.65 4.64
C PHE A 108 -30.44 6.10 6.01
N SER A 109 -31.41 5.19 6.00
CA SER A 109 -31.82 4.40 7.16
C SER A 109 -31.79 2.93 6.78
N TYR A 110 -31.11 2.11 7.58
CA TYR A 110 -30.99 0.69 7.30
C TYR A 110 -32.27 -0.05 7.69
N GLU A 111 -33.03 -0.45 6.69
CA GLU A 111 -34.21 -1.30 6.82
C GLU A 111 -33.97 -2.64 6.11
N PRO A 112 -33.83 -3.76 6.85
CA PRO A 112 -33.64 -5.07 6.24
C PRO A 112 -34.92 -5.52 5.51
N ARG A 113 -34.81 -5.77 4.19
CA ARG A 113 -35.88 -6.31 3.33
C ARG A 113 -35.44 -7.58 2.58
N ASP A 114 -36.35 -8.50 2.28
CA ASP A 114 -35.98 -9.78 1.65
C ASP A 114 -35.42 -9.62 0.23
N ASN A 115 -35.78 -8.56 -0.50
CA ASN A 115 -35.32 -8.28 -1.85
C ASN A 115 -34.02 -7.45 -1.93
N GLN A 116 -33.21 -7.43 -0.87
CA GLN A 116 -31.94 -6.71 -0.85
C GLN A 116 -30.74 -7.65 -1.02
N VAL A 117 -29.85 -7.26 -1.91
CA VAL A 117 -28.48 -7.77 -2.01
C VAL A 117 -27.62 -6.97 -1.04
N ARG A 118 -26.86 -7.68 -0.19
CA ARG A 118 -25.99 -7.08 0.83
C ARG A 118 -24.64 -7.76 0.78
N ALA A 119 -23.58 -6.98 0.66
CA ALA A 119 -22.23 -7.53 0.62
C ALA A 119 -21.24 -6.62 1.35
N PHE A 120 -20.41 -7.20 2.22
CA PHE A 120 -19.19 -6.53 2.63
C PHE A 120 -18.14 -6.66 1.54
N ILE A 121 -17.49 -5.56 1.21
CA ILE A 121 -16.25 -5.55 0.45
C ILE A 121 -15.13 -5.79 1.45
N LEU A 122 -14.54 -6.97 1.43
CA LEU A 122 -13.44 -7.34 2.32
C LEU A 122 -12.11 -7.00 1.66
N ARG A 123 -11.19 -6.42 2.44
CA ARG A 123 -9.77 -6.28 2.12
C ARG A 123 -9.00 -7.20 3.05
N ASP A 124 -8.42 -8.25 2.49
CA ASP A 124 -7.69 -9.28 3.27
C ASP A 124 -8.55 -9.86 4.42
N MET A 125 -9.81 -10.19 4.12
CA MET A 125 -10.83 -10.72 5.05
C MET A 125 -11.34 -9.75 6.13
N VAL A 126 -10.94 -8.47 6.08
CA VAL A 126 -11.47 -7.43 6.95
C VAL A 126 -12.46 -6.56 6.17
N PRO A 127 -13.67 -6.27 6.69
CA PRO A 127 -14.60 -5.35 6.04
C PRO A 127 -13.96 -3.98 5.81
N ALA A 128 -13.88 -3.59 4.55
CA ALA A 128 -13.37 -2.31 4.07
C ALA A 128 -14.47 -1.48 3.39
N GLY A 129 -15.67 -2.03 3.26
CA GLY A 129 -16.82 -1.33 2.70
C GLY A 129 -18.08 -2.18 2.77
N LEU A 130 -19.23 -1.56 2.61
CA LEU A 130 -20.56 -2.17 2.63
C LEU A 130 -21.36 -1.72 1.42
N PHE A 131 -21.88 -2.69 0.67
CA PHE A 131 -22.82 -2.49 -0.42
C PHE A 131 -24.20 -3.04 -0.01
N ILE A 132 -25.23 -2.23 -0.20
CA ILE A 132 -26.64 -2.64 -0.10
C ILE A 132 -27.35 -2.15 -1.35
N GLY A 133 -28.05 -3.05 -2.02
CA GLY A 133 -28.90 -2.71 -3.17
C GLY A 133 -30.18 -3.52 -3.17
N ARG A 134 -31.23 -2.98 -3.75
CA ARG A 134 -32.51 -3.64 -3.93
C ARG A 134 -32.57 -4.28 -5.30
N ALA A 135 -32.86 -5.58 -5.35
CA ALA A 135 -33.12 -6.27 -6.61
C ALA A 135 -34.47 -5.84 -7.17
N CYS A 136 -34.48 -5.49 -8.46
CA CYS A 136 -35.67 -5.12 -9.23
C CYS A 136 -36.09 -6.29 -10.14
N ASP A 137 -37.37 -6.33 -10.51
CA ASP A 137 -37.95 -7.42 -11.32
C ASP A 137 -37.37 -7.52 -12.74
N ASP A 138 -36.75 -6.45 -13.23
CA ASP A 138 -36.06 -6.37 -14.53
C ASP A 138 -34.63 -6.93 -14.50
N GLY A 139 -34.19 -7.47 -13.37
CA GLY A 139 -32.84 -7.98 -13.15
C GLY A 139 -31.81 -6.88 -12.84
N SER A 140 -32.23 -5.62 -12.71
CA SER A 140 -31.36 -4.54 -12.23
C SER A 140 -31.25 -4.55 -10.69
N VAL A 141 -30.18 -3.94 -10.18
CA VAL A 141 -30.03 -3.69 -8.74
C VAL A 141 -29.97 -2.18 -8.53
N GLN A 142 -30.94 -1.66 -7.81
CA GLN A 142 -30.93 -0.26 -7.39
C GLN A 142 -30.05 -0.12 -6.15
N VAL A 143 -29.00 0.70 -6.24
CA VAL A 143 -28.08 0.94 -5.12
C VAL A 143 -28.80 1.73 -4.03
N GLU A 144 -28.83 1.20 -2.81
CA GLU A 144 -29.37 1.85 -1.62
C GLU A 144 -28.26 2.38 -0.71
N LEU A 145 -27.12 1.68 -0.62
CA LEU A 145 -25.92 2.12 0.10
C LEU A 145 -24.65 1.66 -0.62
N TYR A 146 -23.69 2.56 -0.75
CA TYR A 146 -22.31 2.23 -1.08
C TYR A 146 -21.37 2.98 -0.13
N TYR A 147 -20.84 2.26 0.85
CA TYR A 147 -19.98 2.80 1.90
C TYR A 147 -18.59 2.15 1.80
N VAL A 148 -17.52 2.95 1.87
CA VAL A 148 -16.10 2.53 1.78
C VAL A 148 -15.27 3.33 2.78
#